data_AF-A0A1T5BRK1-F1
#
_entry.id   AF-A0A1T5BRK1-F1
#
_cell.length_a   1.000
_cell.length_b   1.000
_cell.length_c   1.000
_cell.angle_alpha   90.00
_cell.angle_beta   90.00
_cell.angle_gamma   90.00
#
_symmetry.space_group_name_H-M   'P 1'
#
loop_
_entity.id
_entity.type
_entity.pdbx_description
1 polymer ?
#
loop_
_entity_poly.entity_id
_entity_poly.type
_entity_poly.pdbx_seq_one_letter_code
_entity_poly.pdbx_strand_id
1 'polypeptide(L)'
;MSASEVGFFLGIAPGVGYALWNLARGQQAFRAAQRTAQARGEWLDLAATPSLRFDFVFRPQRLIRPGDGEGVRQAKAQLLAMRKPFLRRHALGALLAVVGAFAGMALALGLAPGS
;
A
#
# COMPACT_ATOMS: atom_id res chain seq x y z
N MET A 1 4.94 -28.55 -10.55
CA MET A 1 5.68 -27.50 -9.84
C MET A 1 6.94 -28.10 -9.24
N SER A 2 8.08 -27.43 -9.39
CA SER A 2 9.35 -27.85 -8.78
C SER A 2 9.41 -27.49 -7.29
N ALA A 3 10.27 -28.14 -6.52
CA ALA A 3 10.50 -27.81 -5.10
C ALA A 3 10.90 -26.32 -4.94
N SER A 4 11.74 -25.82 -5.83
CA SER A 4 12.16 -24.41 -5.85
C SER A 4 11.02 -23.42 -6.08
N GLU A 5 10.05 -23.76 -6.95
CA GLU A 5 8.84 -22.94 -7.17
C GLU A 5 7.96 -22.91 -5.93
N VAL A 6 7.73 -24.07 -5.29
CA VAL A 6 6.93 -24.16 -4.06
C VAL A 6 7.58 -23.34 -2.93
N GLY A 7 8.90 -23.49 -2.75
CA GLY A 7 9.67 -22.70 -1.78
C GLY A 7 9.59 -21.20 -2.03
N PHE A 8 9.72 -20.77 -3.28
CA PHE A 8 9.58 -19.38 -3.68
C PHE A 8 8.21 -18.80 -3.32
N PHE A 9 7.11 -19.49 -3.68
CA PHE A 9 5.76 -18.99 -3.41
C PHE A 9 5.43 -18.94 -1.92
N LEU A 10 5.80 -19.98 -1.16
CA LEU A 10 5.65 -20.00 0.30
C LEU A 10 6.47 -18.86 0.95
N GLY A 11 7.66 -18.61 0.42
CA GLY A 11 8.52 -17.52 0.85
C GLY A 11 7.93 -16.13 0.61
N ILE A 12 7.30 -15.89 -0.53
CA ILE A 12 6.72 -14.57 -0.88
C ILE A 12 5.46 -14.26 -0.08
N ALA A 13 4.66 -15.29 0.26
CA ALA A 13 3.31 -15.12 0.78
C ALA A 13 3.20 -14.19 2.01
N PRO A 14 4.10 -14.23 3.03
CA PRO A 14 4.03 -13.31 4.16
C PRO A 14 4.20 -11.83 3.76
N GLY A 15 5.13 -11.53 2.85
CA GLY A 15 5.37 -10.17 2.38
C GLY A 15 4.21 -9.61 1.56
N VAL A 16 3.66 -10.43 0.66
CA VAL A 16 2.46 -10.08 -0.12
C VAL A 16 1.26 -9.88 0.80
N GLY A 17 1.03 -10.80 1.75
CA GLY A 17 -0.04 -10.68 2.73
C GLY A 17 0.05 -9.38 3.54
N TYR A 18 1.26 -9.03 4.00
CA TYR A 18 1.48 -7.78 4.72
C TYR A 18 1.21 -6.53 3.86
N ALA A 19 1.65 -6.54 2.59
CA ALA A 19 1.38 -5.46 1.65
C ALA A 19 -0.12 -5.28 1.39
N LEU A 20 -0.86 -6.39 1.18
CA LEU A 20 -2.31 -6.37 0.98
C LEU A 20 -3.06 -5.88 2.22
N TRP A 21 -2.65 -6.31 3.41
CA TRP A 21 -3.21 -5.80 4.67
C TRP A 21 -3.01 -4.29 4.80
N ASN A 22 -1.82 -3.78 4.49
CA ASN A 22 -1.57 -2.34 4.52
C ASN A 22 -2.38 -1.59 3.45
N LEU A 23 -2.60 -2.20 2.28
CA LEU A 23 -3.47 -1.65 1.24
C LEU A 23 -4.92 -1.53 1.74
N ALA A 24 -5.45 -2.58 2.38
CA ALA A 24 -6.80 -2.57 2.96
C ALA A 24 -6.96 -1.48 4.02
N ARG A 25 -5.96 -1.30 4.90
CA ARG A 25 -5.93 -0.17 5.86
C ARG A 25 -5.90 1.18 5.16
N GLY A 26 -5.15 1.30 4.07
CA GLY A 26 -5.12 2.50 3.23
C GLY A 26 -6.51 2.83 2.68
N GLN A 27 -7.22 1.83 2.14
CA GLN A 27 -8.58 2.00 1.63
C GLN A 27 -9.57 2.48 2.70
N GLN A 28 -9.48 1.95 3.92
CA GLN A 28 -10.33 2.40 5.03
C GLN A 28 -10.12 3.88 5.35
N ALA A 29 -8.87 4.33 5.38
CA ALA A 29 -8.56 5.73 5.65
C ALA A 29 -8.92 6.65 4.47
N PHE A 30 -8.84 6.17 3.22
CA PHE A 30 -9.41 6.89 2.07
C PHE A 30 -10.91 7.11 2.21
N ARG A 31 -11.66 6.07 2.61
CA ARG A 31 -13.10 6.19 2.88
C ARG A 31 -13.38 7.16 4.03
N ALA A 32 -12.55 7.17 5.08
CA ALA A 32 -12.68 8.13 6.19
C ALA A 32 -12.44 9.58 5.74
N ALA A 33 -11.43 9.82 4.89
CA ALA A 33 -11.19 11.13 4.31
C ALA A 33 -12.35 11.59 3.42
N GLN A 34 -12.91 10.69 2.60
CA GLN A 34 -14.09 11.00 1.78
C GLN A 34 -15.31 11.39 2.64
N ARG A 35 -15.56 10.67 3.75
CA ARG A 35 -16.62 11.04 4.71
C ARG A 35 -16.39 12.41 5.34
N THR A 36 -15.13 12.77 5.60
CA THR A 36 -14.78 14.10 6.14
C THR A 36 -15.14 15.22 5.15
N ALA A 37 -14.86 15.04 3.86
CA ALA A 37 -15.27 15.99 2.84
C ALA A 37 -16.81 16.07 2.73
N GLN A 38 -17.48 14.91 2.69
CA GLN A 38 -18.94 14.82 2.59
C GLN A 38 -19.67 15.48 3.77
N ALA A 39 -19.13 15.37 4.98
CA ALA A 39 -19.70 16.00 6.17
C ALA A 39 -19.74 17.54 6.06
N ARG A 40 -18.93 18.13 5.16
CA ARG A 40 -18.93 19.57 4.85
C ARG A 40 -19.65 19.91 3.54
N GLY A 41 -20.39 18.97 2.96
CA GLY A 41 -21.06 19.16 1.67
C GLY A 41 -20.11 19.14 0.46
N GLU A 42 -18.85 18.75 0.65
CA GLU A 42 -17.87 18.68 -0.42
C GLU A 42 -17.64 17.23 -0.87
N TRP A 43 -17.25 17.04 -2.13
CA TRP A 43 -16.98 15.72 -2.69
C TRP A 43 -15.49 15.48 -2.88
N LEU A 44 -14.99 14.36 -2.36
CA LEU A 44 -13.62 13.89 -2.59
C LEU A 44 -13.65 12.45 -3.10
N ASP A 45 -13.52 12.28 -4.42
CA ASP A 45 -13.47 10.95 -5.02
C ASP A 45 -12.05 10.57 -5.45
N LEU A 46 -11.41 9.75 -4.61
CA LEU A 46 -10.12 9.17 -4.92
C LEU A 46 -10.20 7.95 -5.85
N ALA A 47 -11.36 7.34 -6.04
CA ALA A 47 -11.56 6.25 -6.98
C ALA A 47 -11.71 6.76 -8.41
N ALA A 48 -12.44 7.86 -8.59
CA ALA A 48 -12.59 8.52 -9.88
C ALA A 48 -11.35 9.33 -10.30
N THR A 49 -10.40 9.59 -9.40
CA THR A 49 -9.25 10.48 -9.67
C THR A 49 -7.89 9.78 -9.52
N PRO A 50 -7.42 9.04 -10.54
CA PRO A 50 -6.10 8.38 -10.53
C PRO A 50 -4.93 9.34 -10.27
N SER A 51 -5.03 10.57 -10.79
CA SER A 51 -4.02 11.62 -10.57
C SER A 51 -3.88 12.00 -9.10
N LEU A 52 -4.95 11.90 -8.31
CA LEU A 52 -4.94 12.19 -6.87
C LEU A 52 -4.20 11.10 -6.09
N ARG A 53 -4.33 9.84 -6.51
CA ARG A 53 -3.53 8.71 -5.97
C ARG A 53 -2.06 8.85 -6.35
N PHE A 54 -1.79 9.25 -7.59
CA PHE A 54 -0.42 9.51 -8.05
C PHE A 54 0.21 10.65 -7.24
N ASP A 55 -0.48 11.77 -7.08
CA ASP A 55 0.01 12.91 -6.30
C ASP A 55 0.21 12.51 -4.83
N PHE A 56 -0.69 11.70 -4.26
CA PHE A 56 -0.51 11.15 -2.91
C PHE A 56 0.80 10.36 -2.78
N VAL A 57 1.14 9.50 -3.75
CA VAL A 57 2.34 8.67 -3.68
C VAL A 57 3.60 9.46 -4.05
N PHE A 58 3.59 10.21 -5.14
CA PHE A 58 4.79 10.74 -5.77
C PHE A 58 4.94 12.26 -5.66
N ARG A 59 3.86 13.01 -5.45
CA ARG A 59 3.87 14.48 -5.43
C ARG A 59 3.03 15.04 -4.28
N PRO A 60 3.34 14.71 -3.01
CA PRO A 60 2.48 15.03 -1.87
C PRO A 60 2.22 16.54 -1.72
N GLN A 61 3.18 17.39 -2.10
CA GLN A 61 3.01 18.85 -2.14
C GLN A 61 1.94 19.36 -3.12
N ARG A 62 1.52 18.56 -4.11
CA ARG A 62 0.46 18.92 -5.07
C ARG A 62 -0.92 18.40 -4.68
N LEU A 63 -1.02 17.64 -3.59
CA LEU A 63 -2.26 17.00 -3.20
C LEU A 63 -3.30 18.05 -2.78
N ILE A 64 -2.90 18.98 -1.91
CA ILE A 64 -3.72 20.13 -1.48
C ILE A 64 -3.51 21.27 -2.47
N ARG A 65 -4.61 21.79 -3.02
CA ARG A 65 -4.61 22.87 -4.02
C ARG A 65 -5.24 24.14 -3.45
N PRO A 66 -4.86 25.33 -3.94
CA PRO A 66 -5.42 26.60 -3.46
C PRO A 66 -6.95 26.71 -3.63
N GLY A 67 -7.51 26.07 -4.67
CA GLY A 67 -8.96 26.05 -4.91
C GLY A 67 -9.71 24.93 -4.19
N ASP A 68 -9.06 24.16 -3.31
CA ASP A 68 -9.76 23.15 -2.52
C ASP A 68 -10.65 23.84 -1.46
N GLY A 69 -11.91 23.40 -1.38
CA GLY A 69 -12.80 23.73 -0.28
C GLY A 69 -12.25 23.23 1.07
N GLU A 70 -12.78 23.75 2.17
CA GLU A 70 -12.26 23.47 3.50
C GLU A 70 -12.36 21.98 3.86
N GLY A 71 -13.44 21.31 3.45
CA GLY A 71 -13.67 19.89 3.69
C GLY A 71 -12.68 19.00 2.93
N VAL A 72 -12.47 19.28 1.65
CA VAL A 72 -11.49 18.60 0.79
C VAL A 72 -10.08 18.81 1.31
N ARG A 73 -9.75 20.02 1.77
CA ARG A 73 -8.44 20.33 2.36
C ARG A 73 -8.17 19.50 3.60
N GLN A 74 -9.14 19.43 4.53
CA GLN A 74 -9.02 18.64 5.76
C GLN A 74 -8.90 17.15 5.44
N ALA A 75 -9.73 16.64 4.53
CA ALA A 75 -9.66 15.26 4.07
C ALA A 75 -8.29 14.92 3.46
N LYS A 76 -7.76 15.77 2.58
CA LYS A 76 -6.43 15.59 1.98
C LYS A 76 -5.30 15.69 3.01
N ALA A 77 -5.42 16.55 4.01
CA ALA A 77 -4.45 16.65 5.11
C ALA A 77 -4.42 15.35 5.94
N GLN A 78 -5.58 14.75 6.24
CA GLN A 78 -5.65 13.44 6.89
C GLN A 78 -4.94 12.36 6.07
N LEU A 79 -5.12 12.36 4.74
CA LEU A 79 -4.39 11.45 3.85
C LEU A 79 -2.89 11.70 3.91
N LEU A 80 -2.42 12.94 3.83
CA LEU A 80 -1.00 13.24 3.92
C LEU A 80 -0.38 12.76 5.24
N ALA A 81 -1.10 12.87 6.36
CA ALA A 81 -0.63 12.41 7.66
C ALA A 81 -0.36 10.89 7.70
N MET A 82 -1.20 10.09 7.03
CA MET A 82 -1.03 8.63 6.95
C MET A 82 -0.05 8.17 5.85
N ARG A 83 0.40 9.06 4.95
CA ARG A 83 1.25 8.71 3.81
C ARG A 83 2.57 8.06 4.22
N LYS A 84 3.31 8.69 5.14
CA LYS A 84 4.63 8.20 5.58
C LYS A 84 4.57 6.78 6.18
N PRO A 85 3.68 6.49 7.16
CA PRO A 85 3.55 5.13 7.67
C PRO A 85 3.00 4.15 6.61
N PHE A 86 2.11 4.58 5.72
CA PHE A 86 1.61 3.75 4.63
C PHE A 86 2.75 3.29 3.69
N LEU A 87 3.57 4.22 3.19
CA LEU A 87 4.68 3.90 2.29
C LEU A 87 5.75 3.04 2.96
N ARG A 88 6.08 3.31 4.22
CA ARG A 88 7.03 2.50 4.99
C ARG A 88 6.58 1.05 5.12
N ARG A 89 5.31 0.83 5.46
CA ARG A 89 4.75 -0.53 5.58
C ARG A 89 4.67 -1.24 4.23
N HIS A 90 4.32 -0.53 3.16
CA HIS A 90 4.37 -1.10 1.81
C HIS A 90 5.78 -1.51 1.39
N ALA A 91 6.78 -0.65 1.65
CA ALA A 91 8.18 -0.96 1.38
C ALA A 91 8.67 -2.16 2.20
N LEU A 92 8.27 -2.26 3.47
CA LEU A 92 8.58 -3.41 4.31
C LEU A 92 7.93 -4.69 3.79
N GLY A 93 6.67 -4.65 3.35
CA GLY A 93 6.01 -5.79 2.72
C GLY A 93 6.72 -6.26 1.45
N ALA A 94 7.15 -5.32 0.60
CA ALA A 94 7.94 -5.62 -0.59
C ALA A 94 9.29 -6.26 -0.22
N LEU A 95 9.99 -5.72 0.78
CA LEU A 95 11.26 -6.29 1.27
C LEU A 95 11.07 -7.71 1.82
N LEU A 96 10.04 -7.94 2.64
CA LEU A 96 9.70 -9.25 3.18
C LEU A 96 9.39 -10.26 2.06
N ALA A 97 8.68 -9.82 1.01
CA ALA A 97 8.39 -10.68 -0.13
C ALA A 97 9.67 -11.08 -0.87
N VAL A 98 10.57 -10.14 -1.13
CA VAL A 98 11.85 -10.41 -1.81
C VAL A 98 12.73 -11.34 -0.99
N VAL A 99 12.96 -11.02 0.29
CA VAL A 99 13.79 -11.84 1.19
C VAL A 99 13.19 -13.23 1.34
N GLY A 100 11.87 -13.31 1.54
CA GLY A 100 11.15 -14.56 1.67
C GLY A 100 11.26 -15.42 0.41
N ALA A 101 11.14 -14.82 -0.78
CA ALA A 101 11.29 -15.53 -2.06
C ALA A 101 12.64 -16.26 -2.17
N PHE A 102 13.72 -15.54 -1.89
CA PHE A 102 15.08 -16.09 -1.97
C PHE A 102 15.34 -17.12 -0.87
N ALA A 103 14.91 -16.85 0.37
CA ALA A 103 15.06 -17.78 1.48
C ALA A 103 14.27 -19.07 1.25
N GLY A 104 13.01 -18.95 0.80
CA GLY A 104 12.16 -20.09 0.50
C GLY A 104 12.69 -20.95 -0.66
N MET A 105 13.21 -20.31 -1.72
CA MET A 105 13.88 -21.03 -2.81
C MET A 105 15.14 -21.76 -2.32
N ALA A 106 16.00 -21.10 -1.55
CA ALA A 106 17.23 -21.70 -1.02
C ALA A 106 16.95 -22.87 -0.08
N LEU A 107 15.97 -22.74 0.82
CA LEU A 107 15.54 -23.82 1.71
C LEU A 107 14.98 -25.01 0.92
N ALA A 108 14.15 -24.76 -0.09
CA ALA A 108 13.59 -25.85 -0.88
C ALA A 108 14.63 -26.59 -1.73
N LEU A 109 15.68 -25.90 -2.19
CA LEU A 109 16.81 -26.51 -2.88
C LEU A 109 17.71 -27.31 -1.92
N GLY A 110 18.00 -26.78 -0.74
CA GLY A 110 18.81 -27.48 0.28
C GLY A 110 18.11 -28.66 0.95
N LEU A 111 16.77 -28.72 0.87
CA LEU A 111 15.95 -29.83 1.38
C LEU A 111 15.55 -30.82 0.28
N ALA A 112 15.93 -30.58 -0.97
CA ALA A 112 15.62 -31.50 -2.06
C ALA A 112 16.43 -32.81 -1.90
N PRO A 113 15.78 -33.99 -1.85
CA PRO A 113 16.50 -35.24 -1.75
C PRO A 113 17.28 -35.48 -3.06
N GLY A 114 18.61 -35.33 -3.01
CA GLY A 114 19.49 -35.61 -4.15
C GLY A 114 20.65 -34.64 -4.40
N SER A 115 20.96 -33.69 -3.49
CA SER A 115 22.24 -32.96 -3.51
C SER A 115 23.37 -33.76 -2.88
#